data_AF-F4WTS6-F1
#
_entry.id   AF-F4WTS6-F1
#
_cell.length_a   1.000
_cell.length_b   1.000
_cell.length_c   1.000
_cell.angle_alpha   90.00
_cell.angle_beta   90.00
_cell.angle_gamma   90.00
#
_symmetry.space_group_name_H-M   'P 1'
#
loop_
_entity.id
_entity.type
_entity.pdbx_description
1 polymer ?
#
loop_
_entity_poly.entity_id
_entity_poly.type
_entity_poly.pdbx_seq_one_letter_code
_entity_poly.pdbx_strand_id
1 'polypeptide(L)'
;MADEKIVSDERLYDYLRTYAKSIKLLAPKFYITEGTNKGDNYVSLVCRVTIEGTAEDGEDKKIQLILKTTRTLDTSEILSSSNVTNMFQREMFFYNEVLPIFKETLKDRGGIIDRFPILYNVSDESGKEILMLENLAPQGFVMAKSKILDYPHLSLALRCLGEFHAYSFITRVTDPTSFEKLKMKEHLFNKRLVDNINNKEKDYSKILTELVLKALANEDKHYSERYQRFVENMLQNMFDAVDGKAAEPYTVVNHGDSWTNNMLFKYDKIFSYVVTHLLS
;
A
#
# COMPACT_ATOMS: atom_id res chain seq x y z
N MET A 1 20.67 -18.41 -4.47
CA MET A 1 20.23 -17.19 -5.17
C MET A 1 19.08 -17.62 -6.03
N ALA A 2 17.84 -17.29 -5.65
CA ALA A 2 16.68 -17.60 -6.47
C ALA A 2 16.79 -16.83 -7.79
N ASP A 3 16.42 -17.45 -8.91
CA ASP A 3 16.46 -16.82 -10.23
C ASP A 3 15.60 -15.54 -10.23
N GLU A 4 16.24 -14.38 -10.04
CA GLU A 4 15.55 -13.10 -10.06
C GLU A 4 14.98 -12.90 -11.47
N LYS A 5 13.66 -12.92 -11.57
CA LYS A 5 12.98 -12.81 -12.85
C LYS A 5 13.11 -11.38 -13.37
N ILE A 6 13.83 -11.25 -14.49
CA ILE A 6 14.02 -9.99 -15.20
C ILE A 6 12.66 -9.52 -15.73
N VAL A 7 12.39 -8.22 -15.55
CA VAL A 7 11.17 -7.58 -16.08
C VAL A 7 11.52 -6.85 -17.37
N SER A 8 10.90 -7.26 -18.48
CA SER A 8 11.09 -6.67 -19.81
C SER A 8 9.89 -5.78 -20.20
N ASP A 9 9.64 -4.73 -19.43
CA ASP A 9 8.62 -3.70 -19.74
C ASP A 9 9.31 -2.40 -20.17
N GLU A 10 9.35 -2.11 -21.47
CA GLU A 10 10.01 -0.92 -22.03
C GLU A 10 9.51 0.39 -21.45
N ARG A 11 8.24 0.47 -21.03
CA ARG A 11 7.68 1.65 -20.38
C ARG A 11 8.43 2.00 -19.10
N LEU A 12 8.87 0.99 -18.34
CA LEU A 12 9.66 1.20 -17.14
C LEU A 12 11.07 1.70 -17.49
N TYR A 13 11.66 1.20 -18.57
CA TYR A 13 12.96 1.67 -19.04
C TYR A 13 12.88 3.13 -19.53
N ASP A 14 11.83 3.52 -20.27
CA ASP A 14 11.62 4.92 -20.69
C ASP A 14 11.43 5.86 -19.51
N TYR A 15 10.65 5.43 -18.52
CA TYR A 15 10.46 6.16 -17.28
C TYR A 15 11.79 6.36 -16.53
N LEU A 16 12.59 5.29 -16.38
CA LEU A 16 13.91 5.35 -15.74
C LEU A 16 14.93 6.19 -16.53
N ARG A 17 14.90 6.15 -17.86
CA ARG A 17 15.71 7.03 -18.73
C ARG A 17 15.39 8.49 -18.47
N THR A 18 14.11 8.83 -18.30
CA THR A 18 13.66 10.20 -18.01
C THR A 18 14.08 10.63 -16.61
N TYR A 19 13.93 9.76 -15.61
CA TYR A 19 14.40 10.03 -14.25
C TYR A 19 15.92 10.19 -14.16
N ALA A 20 16.70 9.32 -14.80
CA ALA A 20 18.16 9.43 -14.82
C ALA A 20 18.64 10.77 -15.40
N LYS A 21 17.95 11.28 -16.43
CA LYS A 21 18.20 12.62 -16.99
C LYS A 21 17.87 13.74 -15.99
N SER A 22 16.77 13.63 -15.24
CA SER A 22 16.37 14.67 -14.28
C SER A 22 17.35 14.81 -13.11
N ILE A 23 17.98 13.70 -12.71
CA ILE A 23 19.06 13.70 -11.71
C ILE A 23 20.46 13.84 -12.32
N LYS A 24 20.55 14.10 -13.63
CA LYS A 24 21.79 14.31 -14.40
C LYS A 24 22.81 13.17 -14.28
N LEU A 25 22.33 11.92 -14.26
CA LEU A 25 23.18 10.74 -14.22
C LEU A 25 23.69 10.40 -15.63
N LEU A 26 25.00 10.30 -15.79
CA LEU A 26 25.67 9.98 -17.05
C LEU A 26 25.78 8.47 -17.25
N ALA A 27 25.66 8.04 -18.51
CA ALA A 27 25.76 6.64 -18.96
C ALA A 27 24.97 5.62 -18.10
N PRO A 28 23.67 5.87 -17.82
CA PRO A 28 22.92 5.03 -16.89
C PRO A 28 22.69 3.62 -17.45
N LYS A 29 22.85 2.62 -16.58
CA LYS A 29 22.47 1.23 -16.78
C LYS A 29 21.35 0.87 -15.83
N PHE A 30 20.33 0.18 -16.34
CA PHE A 30 19.12 -0.15 -15.59
C PHE A 30 18.98 -1.66 -15.44
N TYR A 31 18.80 -2.11 -14.20
CA TYR A 31 18.53 -3.51 -13.88
C TYR A 31 17.19 -3.57 -13.16
N ILE A 32 16.22 -4.27 -13.76
CA ILE A 32 14.84 -4.38 -13.25
C ILE A 32 14.54 -5.85 -12.99
N THR A 33 14.21 -6.19 -11.74
CA THR A 33 13.80 -7.54 -11.33
C THR A 33 12.47 -7.49 -10.58
N GLU A 34 11.73 -8.60 -10.54
CA GLU A 34 10.52 -8.69 -9.73
C GLU A 34 10.88 -8.46 -8.24
N GLY A 35 10.16 -7.54 -7.58
CA GLY A 35 10.47 -7.12 -6.21
C GLY A 35 9.82 -7.96 -5.12
N THR A 36 8.85 -8.80 -5.50
CA THR A 36 8.03 -9.63 -4.60
C THR A 36 7.76 -10.99 -5.21
N ASN A 37 7.39 -11.99 -4.40
CA ASN A 37 7.04 -13.30 -4.93
C ASN A 37 5.66 -13.29 -5.59
N LYS A 38 5.38 -14.34 -6.37
CA LYS A 38 4.05 -14.55 -6.95
C LYS A 38 2.99 -14.62 -5.85
N GLY A 39 1.95 -13.79 -5.95
CA GLY A 39 0.84 -13.74 -4.99
C GLY A 39 1.06 -12.77 -3.82
N ASP A 40 2.22 -12.11 -3.71
CA ASP A 40 2.45 -11.08 -2.70
C ASP A 40 1.78 -9.74 -3.04
N ASN A 41 1.48 -9.49 -4.32
CA ASN A 41 0.77 -8.29 -4.77
C ASN A 41 -0.46 -8.68 -5.58
N TYR A 42 -1.60 -8.08 -5.24
CA TYR A 42 -2.88 -8.38 -5.90
C TYR A 42 -3.14 -7.47 -7.11
N VAL A 43 -2.96 -6.15 -6.95
CA VAL A 43 -3.32 -5.16 -7.97
C VAL A 43 -2.13 -4.72 -8.82
N SER A 44 -0.95 -4.56 -8.21
CA SER A 44 0.20 -3.90 -8.84
C SER A 44 1.38 -4.84 -9.11
N LEU A 45 2.27 -4.42 -9.98
CA LEU A 45 3.61 -4.98 -10.16
C LEU A 45 4.58 -4.15 -9.33
N VAL A 46 5.32 -4.82 -8.45
CA VAL A 46 6.40 -4.22 -7.67
C VAL A 46 7.70 -4.76 -8.23
N CYS A 47 8.56 -3.86 -8.70
CA CYS A 47 9.88 -4.16 -9.25
C CYS A 47 10.97 -3.59 -8.35
N ARG A 48 12.07 -4.33 -8.20
CA ARG A 48 13.34 -3.79 -7.70
C ARG A 48 14.10 -3.20 -8.87
N VAL A 49 14.59 -1.99 -8.69
CA VAL A 49 15.41 -1.31 -9.69
C VAL A 49 16.77 -0.96 -9.11
N THR A 50 17.81 -1.30 -9.85
CA THR A 50 19.14 -0.74 -9.65
C THR A 50 19.50 0.13 -10.85
N ILE A 51 19.88 1.38 -10.58
CA ILE A 51 20.43 2.31 -11.56
C ILE A 51 21.91 2.48 -11.23
N GLU A 52 22.77 2.19 -12.20
CA GLU A 52 24.22 2.42 -12.09
C GLU A 52 24.62 3.46 -13.15
N GLY A 53 25.46 4.42 -12.77
CA GLY A 53 25.94 5.47 -13.69
C GLY A 53 26.94 6.38 -12.98
N THR A 54 27.31 7.48 -13.62
CA THR A 54 28.31 8.42 -13.08
C THR A 54 27.68 9.81 -12.92
N ALA A 55 27.86 10.45 -11.77
CA ALA A 55 27.38 11.81 -11.53
C ALA A 55 28.23 12.86 -12.27
N GLU A 56 27.76 14.11 -12.33
CA GLU A 56 28.47 15.20 -13.02
C GLU A 56 29.86 15.49 -12.42
N ASP A 57 30.06 15.18 -11.14
CA ASP A 57 31.33 15.30 -10.43
C ASP A 57 32.32 14.15 -10.71
N GLY A 58 31.91 13.16 -11.51
CA GLY A 58 32.70 11.98 -11.85
C GLY A 58 32.58 10.82 -10.87
N GLU A 59 31.76 10.93 -9.81
CA GLU A 59 31.53 9.82 -8.89
C GLU A 59 30.58 8.76 -9.47
N ASP A 60 30.98 7.50 -9.39
CA ASP A 60 30.08 6.39 -9.69
C ASP A 60 28.96 6.31 -8.64
N LYS A 61 27.72 6.30 -9.11
CA LYS A 61 26.51 6.19 -8.30
C LYS A 61 25.81 4.87 -8.56
N LYS A 62 25.35 4.26 -7.47
CA LYS A 62 24.45 3.11 -7.47
C LYS A 62 23.20 3.44 -6.67
N ILE A 63 22.07 3.52 -7.36
CA ILE A 63 20.78 3.89 -6.78
C ILE A 63 19.89 2.65 -6.77
N GLN A 64 19.32 2.33 -5.60
CA GLN A 64 18.44 1.18 -5.42
C GLN A 64 17.03 1.66 -5.03
N LEU A 65 16.05 1.29 -5.83
CA LEU A 65 14.68 1.82 -5.77
C LEU A 65 13.66 0.69 -5.90
N ILE A 66 12.42 1.00 -5.54
CA ILE A 66 11.24 0.20 -5.84
C ILE A 66 10.39 0.95 -6.85
N LEU A 67 10.00 0.28 -7.94
CA LEU A 67 8.96 0.76 -8.83
C LEU A 67 7.67 -0.01 -8.56
N LYS A 68 6.61 0.69 -8.21
CA LYS A 68 5.24 0.16 -8.20
C LYS A 68 4.54 0.63 -9.45
N THR A 69 3.96 -0.28 -10.22
CA THR A 69 3.24 0.06 -11.45
C THR A 69 2.01 -0.80 -11.67
N THR A 70 1.10 -0.34 -12.52
CA THR A 70 -0.08 -1.10 -12.92
C THR A 70 0.31 -2.41 -13.61
N ARG A 71 -0.48 -3.46 -13.36
CA ARG A 71 -0.52 -4.65 -14.21
C ARG A 71 -1.75 -4.53 -15.09
N THR A 72 -1.66 -4.98 -16.34
CA THR A 72 -2.85 -5.12 -17.19
C THR A 72 -3.72 -6.24 -16.63
N LEU A 73 -4.71 -5.90 -15.80
CA LEU A 73 -5.58 -6.85 -15.11
C LEU A 73 -7.06 -6.46 -15.25
N ASP A 74 -7.54 -6.29 -16.47
CA ASP A 74 -8.98 -6.04 -16.70
C ASP A 74 -9.79 -7.35 -16.59
N THR A 75 -9.80 -7.91 -15.38
CA THR A 75 -10.34 -9.25 -15.08
C THR A 75 -11.58 -9.20 -14.19
N SER A 76 -11.87 -8.06 -13.57
CA SER A 76 -12.99 -7.83 -12.66
C SER A 76 -13.31 -6.33 -12.57
N GLU A 77 -14.51 -5.96 -12.12
CA GLU A 77 -14.87 -4.53 -11.97
C GLU A 77 -13.96 -3.85 -10.93
N ILE A 78 -13.60 -4.55 -9.85
CA ILE A 78 -12.64 -4.08 -8.82
C ILE A 78 -11.28 -3.75 -9.43
N LEU A 79 -10.84 -4.57 -10.39
CA LEU A 79 -9.54 -4.43 -11.06
C LEU A 79 -9.64 -3.69 -12.40
N SER A 80 -10.76 -3.02 -12.67
CA SER A 80 -10.89 -2.16 -13.84
C SER A 80 -9.83 -1.06 -13.81
N SER A 81 -9.34 -0.66 -14.98
CA SER A 81 -8.25 0.32 -15.10
C SER A 81 -8.53 1.61 -14.32
N SER A 82 -9.78 2.08 -14.28
CA SER A 82 -10.18 3.28 -13.54
C SER A 82 -10.07 3.10 -12.02
N ASN A 83 -10.44 1.94 -11.48
CA ASN A 83 -10.31 1.66 -10.05
C ASN A 83 -8.84 1.47 -9.65
N VAL A 84 -8.04 0.84 -10.50
CA VAL A 84 -6.59 0.74 -10.31
C VAL A 84 -5.95 2.13 -10.32
N THR A 85 -6.30 2.99 -11.29
CA THR A 85 -5.89 4.40 -11.29
C THR A 85 -6.25 5.08 -9.96
N ASN A 86 -7.47 4.92 -9.47
CA ASN A 86 -7.90 5.54 -8.21
C ASN A 86 -7.06 5.06 -6.99
N MET A 87 -6.65 3.79 -6.96
CA MET A 87 -5.75 3.26 -5.92
C MET A 87 -4.37 3.93 -5.98
N PHE A 88 -3.79 4.05 -7.17
CA PHE A 88 -2.49 4.73 -7.35
C PHE A 88 -2.59 6.21 -6.97
N GLN A 89 -3.67 6.89 -7.35
CA GLN A 89 -3.89 8.30 -6.98
C GLN A 89 -4.04 8.49 -5.47
N ARG A 90 -4.63 7.51 -4.76
CA ARG A 90 -4.71 7.53 -3.30
C ARG A 90 -3.34 7.43 -2.65
N GLU A 91 -2.47 6.57 -3.14
CA GLU A 91 -1.10 6.45 -2.65
C GLU A 91 -0.27 7.71 -2.97
N MET A 92 -0.41 8.27 -4.17
CA MET A 92 0.22 9.56 -4.52
C MET A 92 -0.27 10.69 -3.62
N PHE A 93 -1.58 10.77 -3.37
CA PHE A 93 -2.16 11.74 -2.44
C PHE A 93 -1.60 11.59 -1.02
N PHE A 94 -1.38 10.36 -0.56
CA PHE A 94 -0.73 10.15 0.73
C PHE A 94 0.65 10.80 0.80
N TYR A 95 1.52 10.51 -0.17
CA TYR A 95 2.89 11.01 -0.16
C TYR A 95 3.00 12.51 -0.45
N ASN A 96 2.14 13.05 -1.32
CA ASN A 96 2.20 14.45 -1.76
C ASN A 96 1.47 15.41 -0.81
N GLU A 97 0.42 14.96 -0.11
CA GLU A 97 -0.43 15.83 0.71
C GLU A 97 -0.46 15.39 2.18
N VAL A 98 -0.89 14.15 2.45
CA VAL A 98 -1.14 13.67 3.82
C VAL A 98 0.14 13.66 4.65
N LEU A 99 1.19 13.01 4.15
CA LEU A 99 2.45 12.86 4.88
C LEU A 99 3.14 14.21 5.13
N PRO A 100 3.25 15.13 4.15
CA PRO A 100 3.76 16.48 4.39
C PRO A 100 2.96 17.26 5.44
N ILE A 101 1.62 17.22 5.38
CA ILE A 101 0.77 17.88 6.39
C ILE A 101 1.06 17.34 7.78
N PHE A 102 1.15 16.01 7.93
CA PHE A 102 1.50 15.41 9.21
C PHE A 102 2.91 15.83 9.64
N LYS A 103 3.91 15.81 8.74
CA LYS A 103 5.30 16.18 9.09
C LYS A 103 5.38 17.61 9.60
N GLU A 104 4.71 18.55 8.92
CA GLU A 104 4.65 19.96 9.32
C GLU A 104 3.95 20.14 10.66
N THR A 105 2.80 19.50 10.84
CA THR A 105 1.99 19.60 12.07
C THR A 105 2.74 19.05 13.29
N LEU A 106 3.50 17.97 13.12
CA LEU A 106 4.22 17.29 14.20
C LEU A 106 5.65 17.77 14.40
N LYS A 107 6.17 18.69 13.57
CA LYS A 107 7.59 19.11 13.61
C LYS A 107 8.07 19.54 14.99
N ASP A 108 7.22 20.27 15.74
CA ASP A 108 7.52 20.78 17.08
C ASP A 108 7.02 19.85 18.21
N ARG A 109 6.54 18.65 17.84
CA ARG A 109 5.90 17.67 18.75
C ARG A 109 6.62 16.32 18.76
N GLY A 110 7.91 16.32 18.45
CA GLY A 110 8.74 15.11 18.32
C GLY A 110 8.83 14.57 16.89
N GLY A 111 8.17 15.22 15.92
CA GLY A 111 8.19 14.82 14.52
C GLY A 111 7.40 13.55 14.24
N ILE A 112 7.46 13.12 12.99
CA ILE A 112 7.00 11.79 12.58
C ILE A 112 8.21 10.86 12.63
N ILE A 113 8.03 9.68 13.23
CA ILE A 113 9.03 8.62 13.14
C ILE A 113 9.10 8.16 11.68
N ASP A 114 10.31 8.15 11.11
CA ASP A 114 10.55 7.83 9.70
C ASP A 114 10.21 6.36 9.40
N ARG A 115 8.95 6.14 9.02
CA ARG A 115 8.33 4.81 8.83
C ARG A 115 7.63 4.66 7.49
N PHE A 116 7.81 5.64 6.61
CA PHE A 116 7.23 5.64 5.27
C PHE A 116 8.38 5.76 4.26
N PRO A 117 8.44 4.90 3.24
CA PRO A 117 9.43 5.01 2.18
C PRO A 117 9.44 6.42 1.57
N ILE A 118 10.61 6.93 1.19
CA ILE A 118 10.66 8.19 0.43
C ILE A 118 10.04 7.97 -0.96
N LEU A 119 9.12 8.85 -1.36
CA LEU A 119 8.66 8.97 -2.74
C LEU A 119 9.63 9.85 -3.53
N TYR A 120 10.33 9.26 -4.50
CA TYR A 120 11.30 9.97 -5.34
C TYR A 120 10.68 10.56 -6.60
N ASN A 121 9.73 9.86 -7.21
CA ASN A 121 9.11 10.30 -8.45
C ASN A 121 7.78 9.57 -8.71
N VAL A 122 6.93 10.14 -9.57
CA VAL A 122 5.65 9.56 -9.99
C VAL A 122 5.42 9.75 -11.49
N SER A 123 4.68 8.84 -12.09
CA SER A 123 3.96 9.04 -13.36
C SER A 123 2.49 8.80 -13.09
N ASP A 124 1.64 9.78 -13.35
CA ASP A 124 0.19 9.75 -13.13
C ASP A 124 -0.60 9.49 -14.43
N GLU A 125 0.08 9.06 -15.50
CA GLU A 125 -0.56 8.69 -16.76
C GLU A 125 -1.58 7.56 -16.53
N SER A 126 -2.85 7.84 -16.83
CA SER A 126 -3.95 6.91 -16.57
C SER A 126 -3.71 5.53 -17.21
N GLY A 127 -3.79 4.49 -16.39
CA GLY A 127 -3.58 3.09 -16.77
C GLY A 127 -2.11 2.68 -16.89
N LYS A 128 -1.18 3.61 -16.70
CA LYS A 128 0.27 3.42 -16.78
C LYS A 128 0.99 4.00 -15.57
N GLU A 129 0.31 4.13 -14.45
CA GLU A 129 0.81 4.79 -13.26
C GLU A 129 2.08 4.11 -12.74
N ILE A 130 3.01 4.92 -12.26
CA ILE A 130 4.27 4.48 -11.66
C ILE A 130 4.53 5.30 -10.40
N LEU A 131 4.84 4.63 -9.29
CA LEU A 131 5.47 5.25 -8.12
C LEU A 131 6.91 4.74 -8.01
N MET A 132 7.84 5.68 -7.83
CA MET A 132 9.23 5.39 -7.54
C MET A 132 9.50 5.63 -6.05
N LEU A 133 9.65 4.56 -5.30
CA LEU A 133 9.79 4.56 -3.85
C LEU A 133 11.21 4.14 -3.44
N GLU A 134 11.59 4.54 -2.22
CA GLU A 134 12.78 4.06 -1.54
C GLU A 134 12.78 2.54 -1.39
N ASN A 135 13.94 1.94 -1.69
CA ASN A 135 14.18 0.55 -1.35
C ASN A 135 14.71 0.47 0.09
N LEU A 136 13.90 -0.08 0.99
CA LEU A 136 14.26 -0.26 2.40
C LEU A 136 14.98 -1.58 2.68
N ALA A 137 15.08 -2.50 1.71
CA ALA A 137 15.79 -3.77 1.88
C ALA A 137 17.28 -3.59 2.24
N PRO A 138 18.04 -2.65 1.63
CA PRO A 138 19.42 -2.34 2.03
C PRO A 138 19.56 -1.91 3.49
N GLN A 139 18.51 -1.35 4.10
CA GLN A 139 18.51 -0.95 5.52
C GLN A 139 18.16 -2.10 6.47
N GLY A 140 17.95 -3.32 5.95
CA GLY A 140 17.64 -4.53 6.71
C GLY A 140 16.14 -4.77 6.94
N PHE A 141 15.26 -4.00 6.29
CA PHE A 141 13.82 -4.24 6.35
C PHE A 141 13.41 -5.40 5.45
N VAL A 142 12.57 -6.30 5.98
CA VAL A 142 12.07 -7.48 5.26
C VAL A 142 10.60 -7.72 5.58
N MET A 143 9.86 -8.35 4.66
CA MET A 143 8.48 -8.77 4.93
C MET A 143 8.44 -9.86 6.01
N ALA A 144 7.32 -9.95 6.72
CA ALA A 144 7.08 -11.09 7.61
C ALA A 144 7.07 -12.41 6.81
N LYS A 145 7.71 -13.45 7.35
CA LYS A 145 7.77 -14.77 6.71
C LYS A 145 6.41 -15.47 6.64
N SER A 146 5.53 -15.19 7.61
CA SER A 146 4.20 -15.76 7.74
C SER A 146 3.15 -14.72 7.37
N LYS A 147 2.05 -15.18 6.75
CA LYS A 147 0.85 -14.35 6.52
C LYS A 147 0.06 -14.11 7.82
N ILE A 148 0.34 -14.88 8.87
CA ILE A 148 -0.20 -14.68 10.22
C ILE A 148 0.92 -14.12 11.08
N LEU A 149 0.72 -12.91 11.63
CA LEU A 149 1.68 -12.28 12.53
C LEU A 149 1.64 -12.95 13.90
N ASP A 150 2.81 -13.17 14.48
CA ASP A 150 2.92 -13.49 15.90
C ASP A 150 2.63 -12.24 16.77
N TYR A 151 2.53 -12.44 18.09
CA TYR A 151 2.20 -11.36 19.00
C TYR A 151 3.19 -10.17 18.95
N PRO A 152 4.52 -10.37 18.98
CA PRO A 152 5.48 -9.27 18.81
C PRO A 152 5.25 -8.43 17.54
N HIS A 153 5.09 -9.08 16.38
CA HIS A 153 4.88 -8.37 15.12
C HIS A 153 3.56 -7.63 15.09
N LEU A 154 2.48 -8.29 15.53
CA LEU A 154 1.14 -7.70 15.59
C LEU A 154 1.10 -6.51 16.56
N SER A 155 1.68 -6.65 17.75
CA SER A 155 1.73 -5.59 18.76
C SER A 155 2.44 -4.36 18.22
N LEU A 156 3.56 -4.55 17.52
CA LEU A 156 4.30 -3.47 16.89
C LEU A 156 3.52 -2.82 15.74
N ALA A 157 2.93 -3.61 14.85
CA ALA A 157 2.09 -3.10 13.76
C ALA A 157 0.91 -2.26 14.28
N LEU A 158 0.21 -2.74 15.30
CA LEU A 158 -0.91 -2.01 15.92
C LEU A 158 -0.46 -0.72 16.61
N ARG A 159 0.73 -0.70 17.25
CA ARG A 159 1.31 0.52 17.79
C ARG A 159 1.61 1.54 16.68
N CYS A 160 2.18 1.09 15.56
CA CYS A 160 2.45 1.96 14.42
C CYS A 160 1.16 2.53 13.81
N LEU A 161 0.11 1.71 13.66
CA LEU A 161 -1.20 2.18 13.20
C LEU A 161 -1.85 3.15 14.18
N GLY A 162 -1.78 2.88 15.48
CA GLY A 162 -2.28 3.79 16.51
C GLY A 162 -1.59 5.15 16.48
N GLU A 163 -0.26 5.16 16.30
CA GLU A 163 0.51 6.39 16.13
C GLU A 163 0.14 7.13 14.84
N PHE A 164 -0.03 6.40 13.73
CA PHE A 164 -0.49 6.97 12.47
C PHE A 164 -1.88 7.62 12.59
N HIS A 165 -2.82 6.96 13.26
CA HIS A 165 -4.15 7.54 13.53
C HIS A 165 -4.06 8.78 14.43
N ALA A 166 -3.15 8.78 15.42
CA ALA A 166 -2.93 9.94 16.29
C ALA A 166 -2.50 11.20 15.52
N TYR A 167 -1.77 11.07 14.41
CA TYR A 167 -1.40 12.20 13.56
C TYR A 167 -2.62 12.94 13.03
N SER A 168 -3.68 12.21 12.69
CA SER A 168 -4.96 12.80 12.25
C SER A 168 -5.60 13.63 13.37
N PHE A 169 -5.63 13.11 14.60
CA PHE A 169 -6.19 13.82 15.74
C PHE A 169 -5.40 15.08 16.11
N ILE A 170 -4.06 14.98 16.09
CA ILE A 170 -3.19 16.14 16.35
C ILE A 170 -3.46 17.21 15.29
N THR A 171 -3.41 16.84 14.00
CA THR A 171 -3.67 17.76 12.88
C THR A 171 -5.03 18.41 12.99
N ARG A 172 -6.09 17.64 13.30
CA ARG A 172 -7.44 18.17 13.50
C ARG A 172 -7.51 19.28 14.54
N VAL A 173 -6.79 19.13 15.66
CA VAL A 173 -6.82 20.10 16.76
C VAL A 173 -5.93 21.31 16.47
N THR A 174 -4.75 21.10 15.87
CA THR A 174 -3.74 22.15 15.73
C THR A 174 -3.84 22.92 14.43
N ASP A 175 -4.32 22.29 13.36
CA ASP A 175 -4.55 22.90 12.05
C ASP A 175 -5.81 22.28 11.39
N PRO A 176 -7.01 22.70 11.82
CA PRO A 176 -8.27 22.20 11.25
C PRO A 176 -8.37 22.44 9.74
N THR A 177 -7.75 23.51 9.22
CA THR A 177 -7.76 23.81 7.78
C THR A 177 -6.98 22.78 6.99
N SER A 178 -5.80 22.39 7.45
CA SER A 178 -5.04 21.30 6.81
C SER A 178 -5.69 19.94 7.06
N PHE A 179 -6.35 19.71 8.19
CA PHE A 179 -7.12 18.48 8.42
C PHE A 179 -8.21 18.26 7.36
N GLU A 180 -8.93 19.32 6.97
CA GLU A 180 -9.94 19.23 5.91
C GLU A 180 -9.34 18.78 4.55
N LYS A 181 -8.08 19.13 4.28
CA LYS A 181 -7.37 18.70 3.07
C LYS A 181 -7.05 17.21 3.06
N LEU A 182 -7.01 16.54 4.22
CA LEU A 182 -6.73 15.10 4.32
C LEU A 182 -7.89 14.24 3.80
N LYS A 183 -9.08 14.83 3.60
CA LYS A 183 -10.28 14.10 3.19
C LYS A 183 -10.20 13.75 1.71
N MET A 184 -10.26 12.45 1.41
CA MET A 184 -10.39 11.92 0.06
C MET A 184 -11.73 11.21 -0.10
N LYS A 185 -12.29 11.26 -1.31
CA LYS A 185 -13.49 10.49 -1.63
C LYS A 185 -13.18 8.99 -1.67
N GLU A 186 -14.10 8.17 -1.14
CA GLU A 186 -14.01 6.72 -1.28
C GLU A 186 -14.48 6.27 -2.68
N HIS A 187 -13.62 5.51 -3.38
CA HIS A 187 -13.81 5.15 -4.78
C HIS A 187 -13.99 3.65 -5.02
N LEU A 188 -13.59 2.82 -4.06
CA LEU A 188 -13.67 1.36 -4.16
C LEU A 188 -14.93 0.87 -3.46
N PHE A 189 -15.06 1.13 -2.17
CA PHE A 189 -16.15 0.58 -1.37
C PHE A 189 -17.40 1.48 -1.44
N ASN A 190 -18.03 1.51 -2.61
CA ASN A 190 -19.26 2.28 -2.83
C ASN A 190 -20.36 1.43 -3.50
N LYS A 191 -21.60 1.92 -3.42
CA LYS A 191 -22.79 1.24 -3.96
C LYS A 191 -22.68 0.95 -5.45
N ARG A 192 -22.15 1.90 -6.24
CA ARG A 192 -22.00 1.74 -7.70
C ARG A 192 -21.09 0.56 -8.05
N LEU A 193 -19.96 0.40 -7.34
CA LEU A 193 -19.08 -0.75 -7.56
C LEU A 193 -19.86 -2.05 -7.31
N VAL A 194 -20.56 -2.14 -6.17
CA VAL A 194 -21.32 -3.33 -5.78
C VAL A 194 -22.42 -3.67 -6.78
N ASP A 195 -23.14 -2.68 -7.27
CA ASP A 195 -24.19 -2.86 -8.29
C ASP A 195 -23.63 -3.40 -9.62
N ASN A 196 -22.37 -3.09 -9.92
CA ASN A 196 -21.66 -3.51 -11.12
C ASN A 196 -20.92 -4.86 -10.99
N ILE A 197 -20.84 -5.45 -9.78
CA ILE A 197 -20.17 -6.75 -9.57
C ILE A 197 -20.84 -7.82 -10.43
N ASN A 198 -20.04 -8.51 -11.24
CA ASN A 198 -20.52 -9.51 -12.18
C ASN A 198 -20.85 -10.86 -11.50
N ASN A 199 -21.50 -11.76 -12.24
CA ASN A 199 -21.90 -13.06 -11.68
C ASN A 199 -20.71 -13.93 -11.26
N LYS A 200 -19.57 -13.84 -11.94
CA LYS A 200 -18.37 -14.63 -11.58
C LYS A 200 -17.85 -14.21 -10.20
N GLU A 201 -17.78 -12.91 -9.93
CA GLU A 201 -17.37 -12.37 -8.63
C GLU A 201 -18.34 -12.78 -7.51
N LYS A 202 -19.65 -12.77 -7.80
CA LYS A 202 -20.67 -13.28 -6.87
C LYS A 202 -20.48 -14.77 -6.59
N ASP A 203 -20.14 -15.55 -7.60
CA ASP A 203 -19.89 -16.99 -7.44
C ASP A 203 -18.60 -17.27 -6.65
N TYR A 204 -17.54 -16.48 -6.84
CA TYR A 204 -16.34 -16.56 -5.99
C TYR A 204 -16.66 -16.31 -4.52
N SER A 205 -17.48 -15.29 -4.21
CA SER A 205 -17.90 -14.99 -2.84
C SER A 205 -18.70 -16.15 -2.21
N LYS A 206 -19.58 -16.79 -2.99
CA LYS A 206 -20.30 -18.00 -2.53
C LYS A 206 -19.36 -19.16 -2.24
N ILE A 207 -18.40 -19.44 -3.13
CA ILE A 207 -17.42 -20.51 -2.93
C ILE A 207 -16.62 -20.28 -1.64
N LEU A 208 -16.16 -19.05 -1.40
CA LEU A 208 -15.46 -18.69 -0.17
C LEU A 208 -16.34 -18.90 1.07
N THR A 209 -17.61 -18.49 0.99
CA THR A 209 -18.60 -18.68 2.06
C THR A 209 -18.78 -20.16 2.39
N GLU A 210 -18.96 -21.01 1.37
CA GLU A 210 -19.11 -22.46 1.54
C GLU A 210 -17.86 -23.11 2.11
N LEU A 211 -16.66 -22.67 1.71
CA LEU A 211 -15.41 -23.19 2.24
C LEU A 211 -15.28 -22.92 3.74
N VAL A 212 -15.60 -21.70 4.18
CA VAL A 212 -15.57 -21.35 5.61
C VAL A 212 -16.62 -22.14 6.38
N LEU A 213 -17.85 -22.26 5.87
CA LEU A 213 -18.91 -23.04 6.51
C LEU A 213 -18.54 -24.54 6.62
N LYS A 214 -17.85 -25.10 5.61
CA LYS A 214 -17.32 -26.47 5.68
C LYS A 214 -16.24 -26.60 6.76
N ALA A 215 -15.35 -25.62 6.89
CA ALA A 215 -14.33 -25.63 7.93
C ALA A 215 -14.94 -25.55 9.35
N LEU A 216 -16.08 -24.87 9.49
CA LEU A 216 -16.83 -24.74 10.74
C LEU A 216 -17.82 -25.88 11.01
N ALA A 217 -17.90 -26.90 10.15
CA ALA A 217 -18.94 -27.92 10.22
C ALA A 217 -18.93 -28.74 11.52
N ASN A 218 -17.75 -28.89 12.16
CA ASN A 218 -17.57 -29.62 13.40
C ASN A 218 -17.43 -28.70 14.64
N GLU A 219 -17.52 -27.39 14.44
CA GLU A 219 -17.46 -26.39 15.51
C GLU A 219 -18.86 -26.14 16.10
N ASP A 220 -18.92 -25.40 17.22
CA ASP A 220 -20.20 -24.97 17.78
C ASP A 220 -21.02 -24.17 16.74
N LYS A 221 -22.32 -24.48 16.65
CA LYS A 221 -23.25 -23.86 15.70
C LYS A 221 -23.25 -22.33 15.76
N HIS A 222 -22.96 -21.74 16.92
CA HIS A 222 -22.83 -20.29 17.07
C HIS A 222 -21.80 -19.67 16.09
N TYR A 223 -20.70 -20.37 15.77
CA TYR A 223 -19.68 -19.87 14.86
C TYR A 223 -20.17 -19.77 13.42
N SER A 224 -20.84 -20.81 12.92
CA SER A 224 -21.41 -20.81 11.57
C SER A 224 -22.54 -19.80 11.44
N GLU A 225 -23.40 -19.67 12.46
CA GLU A 225 -24.45 -18.64 12.49
C GLU A 225 -23.87 -17.22 12.53
N ARG A 226 -22.78 -16.98 13.29
CA ARG A 226 -22.10 -15.69 13.32
C ARG A 226 -21.46 -15.35 11.98
N TYR A 227 -20.84 -16.33 11.33
CA TYR A 227 -20.26 -16.15 10.00
C TYR A 227 -21.34 -15.87 8.95
N GLN A 228 -22.47 -16.59 8.99
CA GLN A 228 -23.59 -16.35 8.09
C GLN A 228 -24.15 -14.93 8.22
N ARG A 229 -24.36 -14.45 9.46
CA ARG A 229 -24.73 -13.04 9.70
C ARG A 229 -23.70 -12.06 9.16
N PHE A 230 -22.40 -12.36 9.28
CA PHE A 230 -21.35 -11.52 8.71
C PHE A 230 -21.48 -11.45 7.19
N VAL A 231 -21.69 -12.58 6.50
CA VAL A 231 -21.85 -12.63 5.03
C VAL A 231 -23.09 -11.85 4.58
N GLU A 232 -24.23 -12.04 5.26
CA GLU A 232 -25.49 -11.34 4.96
C GLU A 232 -25.37 -9.82 5.07
N ASN A 233 -24.52 -9.33 5.99
CA ASN A 233 -24.32 -7.91 6.25
C ASN A 233 -23.01 -7.36 5.64
N MET A 234 -22.23 -8.17 4.93
CA MET A 234 -20.85 -7.84 4.53
C MET A 234 -20.77 -6.53 3.74
N LEU A 235 -21.66 -6.33 2.77
CA LEU A 235 -21.66 -5.13 1.93
C LEU A 235 -21.94 -3.86 2.73
N GLN A 236 -22.95 -3.90 3.61
CA GLN A 236 -23.29 -2.76 4.44
C GLN A 236 -22.14 -2.46 5.43
N ASN A 237 -21.59 -3.49 6.06
CA ASN A 237 -20.43 -3.36 6.94
C ASN A 237 -19.23 -2.72 6.22
N MET A 238 -18.98 -3.06 4.96
CA MET A 238 -17.92 -2.45 4.16
C MET A 238 -18.18 -0.96 3.90
N PHE A 239 -19.42 -0.57 3.59
CA PHE A 239 -19.77 0.84 3.40
C PHE A 239 -19.65 1.64 4.70
N ASP A 240 -20.10 1.07 5.81
CA ASP A 240 -20.01 1.73 7.11
C ASP A 240 -18.56 1.88 7.57
N ALA A 241 -17.71 0.89 7.28
CA ALA A 241 -16.29 0.92 7.65
C ALA A 241 -15.47 2.02 6.94
N VAL A 242 -15.94 2.50 5.79
CA VAL A 242 -15.30 3.58 5.01
C VAL A 242 -16.00 4.92 5.13
N ASP A 243 -17.13 4.99 5.83
CA ASP A 243 -17.85 6.24 6.06
C ASP A 243 -17.20 7.06 7.17
N GLY A 244 -16.29 7.94 6.77
CA GLY A 244 -15.65 8.89 7.67
C GLY A 244 -16.63 9.83 8.40
N LYS A 245 -17.86 10.03 7.93
CA LYS A 245 -18.85 10.84 8.70
C LYS A 245 -19.45 10.03 9.84
N ALA A 246 -19.72 8.74 9.62
CA ALA A 246 -20.25 7.85 10.64
C ALA A 246 -19.23 7.62 11.79
N ALA A 247 -17.94 7.76 11.50
CA ALA A 247 -16.87 7.64 12.49
C ALA A 247 -16.64 8.90 13.35
N GLU A 248 -17.30 10.03 13.06
CA GLU A 248 -17.12 11.26 13.85
C GLU A 248 -17.61 11.07 15.31
N PRO A 249 -16.91 11.61 16.32
CA PRO A 249 -15.79 12.56 16.23
C PRO A 249 -14.40 11.91 16.11
N TYR A 250 -14.33 10.60 15.85
CA TYR A 250 -13.11 9.79 15.89
C TYR A 250 -12.51 9.50 14.50
N THR A 251 -12.93 10.24 13.47
CA THR A 251 -12.48 10.00 12.10
C THR A 251 -11.02 10.36 11.90
N VAL A 252 -10.29 9.42 11.30
CA VAL A 252 -8.84 9.53 11.02
C VAL A 252 -8.53 9.09 9.60
N VAL A 253 -7.34 9.45 9.12
CA VAL A 253 -6.75 8.81 7.94
C VAL A 253 -6.36 7.38 8.33
N ASN A 254 -6.90 6.41 7.60
CA ASN A 254 -6.62 4.99 7.78
C ASN A 254 -5.57 4.51 6.78
N HIS A 255 -4.90 3.40 7.09
CA HIS A 255 -3.96 2.77 6.17
C HIS A 255 -4.65 2.12 4.95
N GLY A 256 -5.93 1.72 5.06
CA GLY A 256 -6.70 1.15 3.96
C GLY A 256 -6.44 -0.34 3.67
N ASP A 257 -5.18 -0.77 3.70
CA ASP A 257 -4.77 -2.17 3.49
C ASP A 257 -3.58 -2.59 4.38
N SER A 258 -3.84 -2.80 5.67
CA SER A 258 -2.82 -3.21 6.65
C SER A 258 -2.54 -4.71 6.63
N TRP A 259 -2.44 -5.32 5.44
CA TRP A 259 -2.04 -6.71 5.29
C TRP A 259 -0.53 -6.88 5.46
N THR A 260 -0.09 -8.09 5.82
CA THR A 260 1.32 -8.38 6.20
C THR A 260 2.34 -8.19 5.08
N ASN A 261 1.91 -8.21 3.81
CA ASN A 261 2.74 -7.94 2.63
C ASN A 261 3.06 -6.44 2.49
N ASN A 262 2.24 -5.58 3.09
CA ASN A 262 2.40 -4.13 3.10
C ASN A 262 3.17 -3.66 4.34
N MET A 263 3.71 -4.58 5.13
CA MET A 263 4.50 -4.27 6.32
C MET A 263 5.91 -4.84 6.17
N LEU A 264 6.91 -3.99 6.36
CA LEU A 264 8.29 -4.42 6.51
C LEU A 264 8.73 -4.30 7.97
N PHE A 265 9.47 -5.30 8.40
CA PHE A 265 10.01 -5.42 9.75
C PHE A 265 11.54 -5.41 9.66
N LYS A 266 12.16 -4.69 10.59
CA LYS A 266 13.60 -4.76 10.81
C LYS A 266 13.84 -5.43 12.16
N TYR A 267 14.66 -6.46 12.14
CA TYR A 267 14.99 -7.27 13.30
C TYR A 267 16.35 -6.83 13.81
N ASP A 268 16.38 -6.12 14.94
CA ASP A 268 17.61 -5.90 15.68
C ASP A 268 17.72 -6.94 16.80
N LYS A 269 18.93 -7.17 17.35
CA LYS A 269 19.16 -8.11 18.46
C LYS A 269 18.44 -7.69 19.76
N ILE A 270 17.86 -6.48 19.82
CA ILE A 270 17.27 -5.88 21.03
C ILE A 270 15.88 -5.27 20.79
N PHE A 271 15.55 -4.75 19.59
CA PHE A 271 14.24 -4.15 19.28
C PHE A 271 13.75 -4.47 17.86
N SER A 272 12.43 -4.54 17.68
CA SER A 272 11.78 -4.66 16.38
C SER A 272 11.28 -3.29 15.92
N TYR A 273 11.54 -2.92 14.66
CA TYR A 273 10.97 -1.72 14.03
C TYR A 273 10.04 -2.15 12.88
N VAL A 274 8.90 -1.47 12.74
CA VAL A 274 7.98 -1.64 11.61
C VAL A 274 7.99 -0.38 10.77
N VAL A 275 8.20 -0.59 9.48
CA VAL A 275 7.86 0.37 8.44
C VAL A 275 6.60 -0.17 7.78
N THR A 276 5.49 0.51 7.99
CA THR A 276 4.27 0.26 7.23
C THR A 276 4.43 0.89 5.86
N HIS A 277 4.48 0.08 4.81
CA HIS A 277 4.30 0.60 3.46
C HIS A 277 2.81 0.73 3.23
N LEU A 278 2.35 1.90 2.80
CA LEU A 278 1.04 2.02 2.21
C LEU A 278 1.11 1.40 0.82
N LEU A 279 0.85 0.09 0.74
CA LEU A 279 0.73 -0.64 -0.51
C LEU A 279 -0.73 -1.05 -0.78
N SER A 280 -1.69 -0.13 -0.61
CA SER A 280 -2.82 0.11 -1.53
C SER A 280 -3.77 1.17 -1.00
#